data_AF-A0A661B6T6-F1
#
_entry.id   AF-A0A661B6T6-F1
#
_cell.length_a   1.000
_cell.length_b   1.000
_cell.length_c   1.000
_cell.angle_alpha   90.00
_cell.angle_beta   90.00
_cell.angle_gamma   90.00
#
_symmetry.space_group_name_H-M   'P 1'
#
loop_
_entity.id
_entity.type
_entity.pdbx_description
1 polymer ?
#
loop_
_entity_poly.entity_id
_entity_poly.type
_entity_poly.pdbx_seq_one_letter_code
_entity_poly.pdbx_strand_id
1 'polypeptide(L)'
;MNREPYPQETSEGTLPGAAPPLDSTKAVAPAVIDLLSTTVMMLLEGVILGRFSSAALAGGGMGLLVLFSLFTIFLTFVVGAAVPISRHLGAGEKRNADKLFGNAMGATCALGILFAIISTASGSLIFGKVFGATGEVENAAIDYFGTLALFMPIIALNFTGTGSLRATGDALAAMSANLVANLIHFCG
;
A
#
# COMPACT_ATOMS: atom_id res chain seq x y z
N MET A 1 -31.52 26.91 -44.38
CA MET A 1 -31.37 26.76 -42.92
C MET A 1 -32.12 25.48 -42.54
N ASN A 2 -31.50 24.34 -42.84
CA ASN A 2 -32.10 23.01 -42.67
C ASN A 2 -31.26 22.31 -41.59
N ARG A 3 -31.83 22.07 -40.41
CA ARG A 3 -31.26 21.11 -39.46
C ARG A 3 -31.90 19.77 -39.79
N GLU A 4 -31.14 18.90 -40.45
CA GLU A 4 -31.53 17.49 -40.57
C GLU A 4 -31.58 16.86 -39.17
N PRO A 5 -32.56 16.01 -38.86
CA PRO A 5 -32.59 15.29 -37.60
C PRO A 5 -31.41 14.33 -37.52
N TYR A 6 -30.74 14.29 -36.37
CA TYR A 6 -29.66 13.35 -36.10
C TYR A 6 -30.17 11.90 -36.29
N PRO A 7 -29.49 11.05 -37.07
CA PRO A 7 -29.90 9.66 -37.25
C PRO A 7 -29.84 8.93 -35.91
N GLN A 8 -30.94 8.25 -35.54
CA GLN A 8 -30.90 7.33 -34.42
C GLN A 8 -30.19 6.05 -34.89
N GLU A 9 -28.90 5.93 -34.57
CA GLU A 9 -28.20 4.65 -34.68
C GLU A 9 -28.69 3.71 -33.58
N THR A 10 -29.60 2.84 -34.00
CA THR A 10 -29.95 1.58 -33.34
C THR A 10 -28.75 0.65 -33.24
N SER A 11 -28.68 -0.04 -32.11
CA SER A 11 -27.91 -1.22 -31.71
C SER A 11 -27.04 -1.97 -32.75
N GLU A 12 -25.94 -2.52 -32.22
CA GLU A 12 -25.14 -3.63 -32.75
C GLU A 12 -24.01 -3.29 -33.73
N GLY A 13 -22.97 -2.65 -33.18
CA GLY A 13 -21.62 -2.65 -33.76
C GLY A 13 -20.64 -3.31 -32.80
N THR A 14 -20.77 -4.62 -32.55
CA THR A 14 -19.75 -5.38 -31.80
C THR A 14 -18.51 -5.51 -32.69
N LEU A 15 -17.43 -4.81 -32.32
CA LEU A 15 -16.12 -4.95 -32.98
C LEU A 15 -15.72 -6.44 -33.01
N PRO A 16 -15.35 -7.01 -34.18
CA PRO A 16 -14.95 -8.41 -34.27
C PRO A 16 -13.64 -8.60 -33.51
N GLY A 17 -13.72 -9.25 -32.34
CA GLY A 17 -12.57 -9.50 -31.45
C GLY A 17 -12.63 -8.82 -30.08
N ALA A 18 -13.69 -8.08 -29.75
CA ALA A 18 -13.86 -7.55 -28.40
C ALA A 18 -14.14 -8.70 -27.41
N ALA A 19 -13.25 -8.91 -26.44
CA ALA A 19 -13.47 -9.82 -25.33
C ALA A 19 -14.83 -9.50 -24.66
N PRO A 20 -15.58 -10.52 -24.19
CA PRO A 20 -16.89 -10.30 -23.58
C PRO A 20 -16.79 -9.27 -22.44
N PRO A 21 -17.79 -8.40 -22.26
CA PRO A 21 -17.76 -7.40 -21.19
C PRO A 21 -17.61 -8.13 -19.86
N LEU A 22 -16.43 -8.00 -19.26
CA LEU A 22 -16.16 -8.52 -17.92
C LEU A 22 -17.24 -7.96 -17.00
N ASP A 23 -18.03 -8.85 -16.42
CA ASP A 23 -19.10 -8.51 -15.47
C ASP A 23 -18.48 -7.77 -14.28
N SER A 24 -18.53 -6.43 -14.34
CA SER A 24 -17.84 -5.53 -13.42
C SER A 24 -18.29 -5.75 -11.98
N THR A 25 -19.49 -6.29 -11.77
CA THR A 25 -20.00 -6.63 -10.42
C THR A 25 -19.23 -7.75 -9.75
N LYS A 26 -18.81 -8.78 -10.49
CA LYS A 26 -17.98 -9.89 -9.97
C LYS A 26 -16.54 -9.49 -9.69
N ALA A 27 -16.04 -8.47 -10.40
CA ALA A 27 -14.71 -7.91 -10.17
C ALA A 27 -14.68 -6.89 -9.01
N VAL A 28 -15.75 -6.12 -8.83
CA VAL A 28 -15.83 -5.06 -7.80
C VAL A 28 -16.20 -5.63 -6.43
N ALA A 29 -17.03 -6.67 -6.36
CA ALA A 29 -17.44 -7.31 -5.11
C ALA A 29 -16.26 -7.73 -4.19
N PRO A 30 -15.22 -8.45 -4.66
CA PRO A 30 -14.09 -8.82 -3.81
C PRO A 30 -13.31 -7.61 -3.30
N ALA A 31 -13.10 -6.58 -4.14
CA ALA A 31 -12.41 -5.36 -3.73
C ALA A 31 -13.18 -4.60 -2.63
N VAL A 32 -14.51 -4.58 -2.69
CA VAL A 32 -15.35 -3.97 -1.66
C VAL A 32 -15.29 -4.77 -0.36
N ILE A 33 -15.31 -6.10 -0.42
CA ILE A 33 -15.20 -6.96 0.76
C ILE A 33 -13.83 -6.75 1.43
N ASP A 34 -12.74 -6.74 0.67
CA ASP A 34 -11.40 -6.50 1.20
C ASP A 34 -11.28 -5.13 1.91
N LEU A 35 -11.87 -4.09 1.31
CA LEU A 35 -11.88 -2.74 1.89
C LEU A 35 -12.68 -2.70 3.21
N LEU A 36 -13.82 -3.39 3.25
CA LEU A 36 -14.64 -3.49 4.47
C LEU A 36 -13.92 -4.30 5.56
N SER A 37 -13.29 -5.42 5.21
CA SER A 37 -12.50 -6.24 6.13
C SER A 37 -11.35 -5.44 6.74
N THR A 38 -10.61 -4.68 5.92
CA THR A 38 -9.54 -3.79 6.39
C THR A 38 -10.08 -2.74 7.35
N THR A 39 -11.23 -2.14 7.02
CA THR A 39 -11.87 -1.12 7.87
C THR A 39 -12.30 -1.70 9.23
N VAL A 40 -12.95 -2.86 9.23
CA VAL A 40 -13.37 -3.55 10.46
C VAL A 40 -12.15 -3.91 11.32
N MET A 41 -11.06 -4.36 10.70
CA MET A 41 -9.83 -4.71 11.40
C MET A 41 -9.19 -3.49 12.09
N MET A 42 -9.14 -2.34 11.42
CA MET A 42 -8.66 -1.10 12.05
C MET A 42 -9.53 -0.66 13.23
N LEU A 43 -10.85 -0.86 13.15
CA LEU A 43 -11.74 -0.59 14.28
C LEU A 43 -11.48 -1.54 15.45
N LEU A 44 -11.26 -2.82 15.18
CA LEU A 44 -10.95 -3.81 16.21
C LEU A 44 -9.62 -3.53 16.90
N GLU A 45 -8.57 -3.17 16.16
CA GLU A 45 -7.29 -2.73 16.74
C GLU A 45 -7.47 -1.53 17.67
N GLY A 46 -8.21 -0.51 17.23
CA GLY A 46 -8.53 0.65 18.07
C GLY A 46 -9.28 0.27 19.34
N VAL A 47 -10.26 -0.63 19.26
CA VAL A 47 -10.98 -1.13 20.44
C VAL A 47 -10.06 -1.91 21.37
N ILE A 48 -9.17 -2.75 20.84
CA ILE A 48 -8.21 -3.53 21.61
C ILE A 48 -7.25 -2.58 22.36
N LEU A 49 -6.63 -1.63 21.65
CA LEU A 49 -5.74 -0.63 22.26
C LEU A 49 -6.46 0.22 23.31
N GLY A 50 -7.72 0.59 23.04
CA GLY A 50 -8.58 1.32 23.99
C GLY A 50 -8.92 0.55 25.26
N ARG A 51 -8.94 -0.79 25.21
CA ARG A 51 -9.14 -1.64 26.40
C ARG A 51 -7.89 -1.76 27.28
N PHE A 52 -6.70 -1.54 26.73
CA PHE A 52 -5.45 -1.58 27.50
C PHE A 52 -5.24 -0.29 28.31
N SER A 53 -5.38 0.88 27.69
CA SER A 53 -5.35 2.19 28.36
C SER A 53 -5.76 3.30 27.38
N SER A 54 -6.33 4.40 27.88
CA SER A 54 -6.55 5.61 27.08
C SER A 54 -5.24 6.17 26.51
N ALA A 55 -4.11 5.98 27.22
CA ALA A 55 -2.79 6.38 26.74
C ALA A 55 -2.29 5.50 25.58
N ALA A 56 -2.58 4.19 25.61
CA ALA A 56 -2.22 3.26 24.55
C ALA A 56 -3.01 3.55 23.26
N LEU A 57 -4.30 3.87 23.37
CA LEU A 57 -5.12 4.26 22.22
C LEU A 57 -4.64 5.58 21.60
N ALA A 58 -4.38 6.60 22.43
CA ALA A 58 -3.90 7.90 21.96
C ALA A 58 -2.50 7.81 21.33
N GLY A 59 -1.59 7.09 21.99
CA GLY A 59 -0.23 6.85 21.51
C GLY A 59 -0.19 6.04 20.22
N GLY A 60 -0.95 4.93 20.16
CA GLY A 60 -1.08 4.10 18.95
C GLY A 60 -1.68 4.86 17.77
N GLY A 61 -2.70 5.70 18.02
CA GLY A 61 -3.28 6.58 17.01
C GLY A 61 -2.29 7.59 16.44
N MET A 62 -1.45 8.22 17.29
CA MET A 62 -0.39 9.10 16.82
C MET A 62 0.69 8.35 16.03
N GLY A 63 1.08 7.16 16.48
CA GLY A 63 2.00 6.28 15.77
C GLY A 63 1.50 5.94 14.35
N LEU A 64 0.21 5.63 14.21
CA LEU A 64 -0.45 5.37 12.92
C LEU A 64 -0.40 6.57 11.97
N LEU A 65 -0.60 7.80 12.47
CA LEU A 65 -0.52 9.01 11.64
C LEU A 65 0.88 9.22 11.04
N VAL A 66 1.91 9.02 11.87
CA VAL A 66 3.30 9.10 11.42
C VAL A 66 3.58 7.98 10.41
N LEU A 67 3.13 6.75 10.70
CA LEU A 67 3.27 5.60 9.82
C LEU A 67 2.69 5.85 8.42
N PHE A 68 1.45 6.34 8.32
CA PHE A 68 0.83 6.64 7.02
C PHE A 68 1.58 7.73 6.24
N SER A 69 2.13 8.71 6.95
CA SER A 69 2.95 9.75 6.34
C SER A 69 4.20 9.15 5.70
N LEU A 70 4.88 8.23 6.39
CA LEU A 70 6.03 7.48 5.86
C LEU A 70 5.65 6.62 4.65
N PHE A 71 4.50 5.92 4.73
CA PHE A 71 3.99 5.13 3.61
C PHE A 71 3.73 5.96 2.36
N THR A 72 3.32 7.21 2.49
CA THR A 72 3.09 8.09 1.32
C THR A 72 4.39 8.39 0.57
N ILE A 73 5.48 8.64 1.31
CA ILE A 73 6.82 8.82 0.74
C ILE A 73 7.27 7.54 0.04
N PHE A 74 7.05 6.41 0.71
CA PHE A 74 7.44 5.11 0.19
C PHE A 74 6.66 4.75 -1.08
N LEU A 75 5.35 4.98 -1.10
CA LEU A 75 4.48 4.76 -2.26
C LEU A 75 4.93 5.60 -3.46
N THR A 76 5.37 6.84 -3.22
CA THR A 76 5.92 7.71 -4.28
C THR A 76 7.12 7.04 -4.96
N PHE A 77 8.02 6.44 -4.17
CA PHE A 77 9.16 5.70 -4.70
C PHE A 77 8.74 4.45 -5.48
N VAL A 78 7.79 3.66 -4.93
CA VAL A 78 7.26 2.46 -5.57
C VAL A 78 6.67 2.78 -6.95
N VAL A 79 5.82 3.80 -7.03
CA VAL A 79 5.22 4.25 -8.29
C VAL A 79 6.30 4.76 -9.25
N GLY A 80 7.28 5.53 -8.75
CA GLY A 80 8.41 6.02 -9.55
C GLY A 80 9.27 4.91 -10.15
N ALA A 81 9.53 3.84 -9.40
CA ALA A 81 10.26 2.67 -9.86
C ALA A 81 9.45 1.81 -10.85
N ALA A 82 8.14 1.71 -10.65
CA ALA A 82 7.26 0.90 -11.48
C ALA A 82 7.16 1.40 -12.93
N VAL A 83 7.16 2.72 -13.16
CA VAL A 83 7.04 3.33 -14.50
C VAL A 83 8.08 2.81 -15.50
N PRO A 84 9.40 2.90 -15.26
CA PRO A 84 10.39 2.40 -16.21
C PRO A 84 10.39 0.86 -16.31
N ILE A 85 10.07 0.13 -15.23
CA ILE A 85 9.95 -1.34 -15.25
C ILE A 85 8.86 -1.77 -16.24
N SER A 86 7.66 -1.19 -16.14
CA SER A 86 6.54 -1.51 -17.03
C SER A 86 6.84 -1.13 -18.49
N ARG A 87 7.59 -0.05 -18.73
CA ARG A 87 7.99 0.35 -20.10
C ARG A 87 8.92 -0.68 -20.75
N HIS A 88 9.97 -1.12 -20.06
CA HIS A 88 10.88 -2.13 -20.59
C HIS A 88 10.18 -3.48 -20.79
N LEU A 89 9.27 -3.84 -19.88
CA LEU A 89 8.49 -5.07 -20.01
C LEU A 89 7.54 -5.03 -21.22
N GLY A 90 6.85 -3.90 -21.44
CA GLY A 90 5.98 -3.69 -22.60
C GLY A 90 6.73 -3.67 -23.95
N ALA A 91 8.01 -3.29 -23.95
CA ALA A 91 8.89 -3.35 -25.12
C ALA A 91 9.47 -4.76 -25.38
N GLY A 92 9.12 -5.77 -24.56
CA GLY A 92 9.65 -7.13 -24.68
C GLY A 92 11.05 -7.32 -24.09
N GLU A 93 11.63 -6.30 -23.47
CA GLU A 93 12.98 -6.31 -22.92
C GLU A 93 13.06 -6.90 -21.49
N LYS A 94 12.61 -8.14 -21.33
CA LYS A 94 12.49 -8.81 -20.01
C LYS A 94 13.74 -8.72 -19.15
N ARG A 95 14.92 -8.93 -19.75
CA ARG A 95 16.21 -8.87 -19.03
C ARG A 95 16.51 -7.48 -18.45
N ASN A 96 16.08 -6.40 -19.13
CA ASN A 96 16.26 -5.04 -18.62
C ASN A 96 15.24 -4.74 -17.52
N ALA A 97 14.00 -5.20 -17.68
CA ALA A 97 12.95 -5.10 -16.67
C ALA A 97 13.35 -5.83 -15.36
N ASP A 98 13.87 -7.05 -15.44
CA ASP A 98 14.28 -7.84 -14.27
C ASP A 98 15.44 -7.18 -13.51
N LYS A 99 16.43 -6.63 -14.23
CA LYS A 99 17.52 -5.88 -13.61
C LYS A 99 17.01 -4.64 -12.87
N LEU A 100 16.08 -3.92 -13.49
CA LEU A 100 15.53 -2.71 -12.91
C LEU A 100 14.64 -3.02 -11.70
N PHE A 101 13.88 -4.12 -11.75
CA PHE A 101 13.12 -4.64 -10.61
C PHE A 101 14.03 -5.07 -9.45
N GLY A 102 15.12 -5.81 -9.73
CA GLY A 102 16.10 -6.18 -8.70
C GLY A 102 16.74 -4.96 -8.04
N ASN A 103 17.13 -3.95 -8.83
CA ASN A 103 17.64 -2.69 -8.31
C ASN A 103 16.60 -1.94 -7.48
N ALA A 104 15.34 -1.92 -7.92
CA ALA A 104 14.24 -1.32 -7.17
C ALA A 104 14.01 -2.02 -5.83
N MET A 105 14.00 -3.36 -5.79
CA MET A 105 13.88 -4.12 -4.54
C MET A 105 15.05 -3.84 -3.59
N GLY A 106 16.28 -3.80 -4.10
CA GLY A 106 17.47 -3.48 -3.31
C GLY A 106 17.43 -2.05 -2.75
N ALA A 107 17.09 -1.06 -3.58
CA ALA A 107 16.95 0.33 -3.16
C ALA A 107 15.82 0.51 -2.14
N THR A 108 14.68 -0.16 -2.35
CA THR A 108 13.58 -0.23 -1.39
C THR A 108 14.01 -0.81 -0.05
N CYS A 109 14.77 -1.90 -0.04
CA CYS A 109 15.25 -2.52 1.19
C CYS A 109 16.18 -1.56 1.94
N ALA A 110 17.12 -0.92 1.24
CA ALA A 110 18.01 0.08 1.82
C ALA A 110 17.24 1.28 2.39
N LEU A 111 16.22 1.77 1.66
CA LEU A 111 15.32 2.82 2.14
C LEU A 111 14.54 2.38 3.39
N GLY A 112 13.99 1.16 3.40
CA GLY A 112 13.28 0.61 4.54
C GLY A 112 14.15 0.50 5.79
N ILE A 113 15.40 0.08 5.65
CA ILE A 113 16.39 0.03 6.75
C ILE A 113 16.72 1.45 7.23
N LEU A 114 16.96 2.38 6.31
CA LEU A 114 17.22 3.78 6.65
C LEU A 114 16.04 4.39 7.42
N PHE A 115 14.81 4.12 6.98
CA PHE A 115 13.60 4.53 7.69
C PHE A 115 13.49 3.88 9.06
N ALA A 116 13.80 2.59 9.21
CA ALA A 116 13.79 1.92 10.51
C ALA A 116 14.74 2.59 11.52
N ILE A 117 15.95 2.95 11.07
CA ILE A 117 16.96 3.63 11.90
C ILE A 117 16.50 5.03 12.27
N ILE A 118 16.06 5.82 11.28
CA ILE A 118 15.59 7.19 11.51
C ILE A 118 14.38 7.19 12.44
N SER A 119 13.44 6.26 12.26
CA SER A 119 12.23 6.15 13.06
C SER A 119 12.55 5.86 14.53
N THR A 120 13.45 4.91 14.79
CA THR A 120 13.89 4.58 16.15
C THR A 120 14.61 5.77 16.82
N ALA A 121 15.43 6.51 16.06
CA ALA A 121 16.18 7.65 16.60
C ALA A 121 15.34 8.93 16.80
N SER A 122 14.25 9.09 16.05
CA SER A 122 13.44 10.32 16.03
C SER A 122 12.15 10.24 16.84
N GLY A 123 11.79 9.08 17.41
CA GLY A 123 10.55 8.87 18.16
C GLY A 123 10.26 9.96 19.19
N SER A 124 11.19 10.22 20.12
CA SER A 124 11.01 11.28 21.14
C SER A 124 10.95 12.70 20.57
N LEU A 125 11.63 12.95 19.43
CA LEU A 125 11.55 14.24 18.77
C LEU A 125 10.16 14.45 18.14
N ILE A 126 9.68 13.45 17.42
CA ILE A 126 8.39 13.50 16.72
C ILE A 126 7.26 13.58 17.74
N PHE A 127 7.16 12.61 18.65
CA PHE A 127 6.01 12.55 19.56
C PHE A 127 6.08 13.60 20.66
N GLY A 128 7.26 13.86 21.24
CA GLY A 128 7.42 14.86 22.28
C GLY A 128 7.37 16.29 21.77
N LYS A 129 8.11 16.65 20.70
CA LYS A 129 8.21 18.06 20.25
C LYS A 129 7.23 18.46 19.16
N VAL A 130 6.92 17.56 18.22
CA VAL A 130 6.04 17.90 17.08
C VAL A 130 4.58 17.69 17.46
N PHE A 131 4.26 16.53 18.05
CA PHE A 131 2.90 16.21 18.47
C PHE A 131 2.56 16.71 19.89
N GLY A 132 3.56 17.10 20.69
CA GLY A 132 3.35 17.60 22.05
C GLY A 132 2.80 16.54 23.01
N ALA A 133 3.01 15.26 22.71
CA ALA A 133 2.64 14.17 23.59
C ALA A 133 3.49 14.23 24.87
N THR A 134 2.91 13.83 26.01
CA THR A 134 3.61 13.84 27.30
C THR A 134 3.29 12.58 28.10
N GLY A 135 4.21 12.20 28.99
CA GLY A 135 4.00 11.09 29.93
C GLY A 135 3.79 9.75 29.22
N GLU A 136 2.80 8.98 29.69
CA GLU A 136 2.52 7.63 29.19
C GLU A 136 2.11 7.60 27.71
N VAL A 137 1.51 8.69 27.20
CA VAL A 137 1.07 8.78 25.80
C VAL A 137 2.27 8.86 24.85
N GLU A 138 3.30 9.62 25.22
CA GLU A 138 4.53 9.74 24.44
C GLU A 138 5.25 8.39 24.38
N ASN A 139 5.41 7.72 25.52
CA ASN A 139 6.04 6.41 25.60
C ASN A 139 5.28 5.37 24.77
N ALA A 140 3.95 5.33 24.88
CA ALA A 140 3.13 4.42 24.08
C ALA A 140 3.26 4.67 22.57
N ALA A 141 3.36 5.93 22.14
CA ALA A 141 3.58 6.28 20.73
C ALA A 141 4.97 5.84 20.25
N ILE A 142 6.01 6.06 21.06
CA ILE A 142 7.39 5.66 20.75
C ILE A 142 7.50 4.13 20.65
N ASP A 143 6.93 3.40 21.60
CA ASP A 143 6.99 1.92 21.62
C ASP A 143 6.26 1.32 20.42
N TYR A 144 5.05 1.81 20.14
CA TYR A 144 4.26 1.37 18.99
C TYR A 144 4.99 1.66 17.67
N PHE A 145 5.49 2.89 17.51
CA PHE A 145 6.21 3.31 16.32
C PHE A 145 7.54 2.57 16.14
N GLY A 146 8.29 2.34 17.23
CA GLY A 146 9.54 1.59 17.22
C GLY A 146 9.35 0.12 16.84
N THR A 147 8.27 -0.50 17.33
CA THR A 147 7.91 -1.87 16.94
C THR A 147 7.64 -1.94 15.44
N LEU A 148 6.84 -1.02 14.91
CA LEU A 148 6.56 -0.95 13.46
C LEU A 148 7.80 -0.66 12.62
N ALA A 149 8.69 0.20 13.12
CA ALA A 149 9.94 0.55 12.46
C ALA A 149 10.81 -0.68 12.20
N LEU A 150 10.83 -1.68 13.10
CA LEU A 150 11.60 -2.91 12.92
C LEU A 150 11.12 -3.73 11.71
N PHE A 151 9.82 -3.72 11.45
CA PHE A 151 9.21 -4.45 10.33
C PHE A 151 9.18 -3.63 9.02
N MET A 152 9.60 -2.36 9.04
CA MET A 152 9.62 -1.49 7.85
C MET A 152 10.31 -2.09 6.63
N PRO A 153 11.50 -2.73 6.71
CA PRO A 153 12.15 -3.29 5.53
C PRO A 153 11.32 -4.38 4.85
N ILE A 154 10.62 -5.20 5.65
CA ILE A 154 9.77 -6.28 5.15
C ILE A 154 8.52 -5.72 4.50
N ILE A 155 7.86 -4.76 5.16
CA ILE A 155 6.68 -4.06 4.64
C ILE A 155 7.02 -3.34 3.33
N ALA A 156 8.15 -2.65 3.30
CA ALA A 156 8.68 -1.93 2.14
C ALA A 156 8.88 -2.87 0.94
N LEU A 157 9.54 -4.02 1.15
CA LEU A 157 9.73 -5.04 0.11
C LEU A 157 8.39 -5.60 -0.40
N ASN A 158 7.45 -5.87 0.50
CA ASN A 158 6.13 -6.34 0.12
C ASN A 158 5.39 -5.32 -0.75
N PHE A 159 5.42 -4.04 -0.38
CA PHE A 159 4.80 -2.97 -1.15
C PHE A 159 5.42 -2.79 -2.53
N THR A 160 6.75 -2.83 -2.64
CA THR A 160 7.44 -2.73 -3.93
C THR A 160 7.17 -3.93 -4.82
N GLY A 161 7.16 -5.14 -4.26
CA GLY A 161 6.87 -6.36 -5.01
C GLY A 161 5.44 -6.38 -5.53
N THR A 162 4.46 -6.19 -4.64
CA THR A 162 3.04 -6.17 -5.00
C THR A 162 2.69 -4.99 -5.91
N GLY A 163 3.25 -3.80 -5.66
CA GLY A 163 3.06 -2.62 -6.48
C GLY A 163 3.63 -2.77 -7.89
N SER A 164 4.82 -3.38 -8.02
CA SER A 164 5.41 -3.68 -9.33
C SER A 164 4.57 -4.69 -10.11
N LEU A 165 4.07 -5.74 -9.45
CA LEU A 165 3.20 -6.75 -10.07
C LEU A 165 1.86 -6.16 -10.55
N ARG A 166 1.27 -5.23 -9.78
CA ARG A 166 0.08 -4.49 -10.24
C ARG A 166 0.38 -3.61 -11.45
N ALA A 167 1.54 -2.93 -11.45
CA ALA A 167 1.92 -2.01 -12.52
C ALA A 167 2.26 -2.70 -13.86
N THR A 168 2.58 -3.99 -13.83
CA THR A 168 2.85 -4.81 -15.02
C THR A 168 1.62 -5.56 -15.53
N GLY A 169 0.46 -5.45 -14.86
CA GLY A 169 -0.81 -6.05 -15.27
C GLY A 169 -1.06 -7.46 -14.72
N ASP A 170 -0.15 -8.03 -13.93
CA ASP A 170 -0.33 -9.33 -13.26
C ASP A 170 -0.91 -9.15 -11.84
N ALA A 171 -2.15 -8.66 -11.80
CA ALA A 171 -2.87 -8.40 -10.55
C ALA A 171 -3.07 -9.67 -9.69
N LEU A 172 -3.11 -10.85 -10.32
CA LEU A 172 -3.24 -12.14 -9.64
C LEU A 172 -1.96 -12.53 -8.87
N ALA A 173 -0.78 -12.29 -9.45
CA ALA A 173 0.49 -12.46 -8.73
C ALA A 173 0.66 -11.44 -7.59
N ALA A 174 0.15 -10.22 -7.75
CA ALA A 174 0.17 -9.22 -6.68
C ALA A 174 -0.71 -9.60 -5.48
N MET A 175 -1.89 -10.18 -5.73
CA MET A 175 -2.79 -10.65 -4.66
C MET A 175 -2.19 -11.81 -3.86
N SER A 176 -1.57 -12.80 -4.52
CA SER A 176 -0.97 -13.95 -3.83
C SER A 176 0.21 -13.55 -2.93
N ALA A 177 1.05 -12.61 -3.37
CA ALA A 177 2.13 -12.06 -2.55
C ALA A 177 1.63 -11.29 -1.32
N ASN A 178 0.51 -10.57 -1.44
CA ASN A 178 -0.12 -9.88 -0.32
C ASN A 178 -0.72 -10.87 0.70
N LEU A 179 -1.33 -11.95 0.23
CA LEU A 179 -1.90 -12.99 1.09
C LEU A 179 -0.82 -13.66 1.97
N VAL A 180 0.35 -13.96 1.39
CA VAL A 180 1.48 -14.54 2.15
C VAL A 180 2.02 -13.57 3.20
N ALA A 181 2.15 -12.29 2.87
CA ALA A 181 2.62 -11.29 3.84
C ALA A 181 1.64 -11.07 4.99
N ASN A 182 0.34 -11.04 4.71
CA ASN A 182 -0.68 -10.96 5.76
C ASN A 182 -0.68 -12.19 6.67
N LEU A 183 -0.46 -13.40 6.13
CA LEU A 183 -0.33 -14.61 6.94
C LEU A 183 0.88 -14.59 7.88
N ILE A 184 2.02 -14.04 7.42
CA ILE A 184 3.21 -13.88 8.26
C ILE A 184 2.93 -12.86 9.38
N HIS A 185 2.20 -11.79 9.08
CA HIS A 185 1.80 -10.79 10.06
C HIS A 185 0.87 -11.36 11.15
N PHE A 186 0.01 -12.33 10.81
CA PHE A 186 -0.94 -12.96 11.74
C PHE A 186 -0.35 -14.09 12.60
N CYS A 187 0.72 -14.74 12.13
CA CYS A 187 1.39 -15.83 12.86
C CYS A 187 2.59 -15.37 13.70
N GLY A 188 2.93 -14.08 13.68
CA GLY A 188 4.05 -13.47 14.40
C GLY A 188 3.64 -12.75 15.67
#